data_AF-A0A956PAY1-F1
#
_entry.id   AF-A0A956PAY1-F1
#
_cell.length_a   1.000
_cell.length_b   1.000
_cell.length_c   1.000
_cell.angle_alpha   90.00
_cell.angle_beta   90.00
_cell.angle_gamma   90.00
#
_symmetry.space_group_name_H-M   'P 1'
#
loop_
_entity.id
_entity.type
_entity.pdbx_description
1 polymer ?
#
loop_
_entity_poly.entity_id
_entity_poly.type
_entity_poly.pdbx_seq_one_letter_code
_entity_poly.pdbx_strand_id
1 'polypeptide(L)'
;MQRKPLPGASQEPADDSERIALTEADLAPGAHRGVKVGDDVYVLVTQWEGRYWAIDDSCNHAGCLLSEGCVNDGGHIVCPCHFAEFDVRTGALATSPRICEDQAAYEVEVSEGKVWVDRRRLVPV
;
A
#
# COMPACT_ATOMS: atom_id res chain seq x y z
N MET A 1 -3.22 -20.82 38.30
CA MET A 1 -3.98 -21.78 37.46
C MET A 1 -3.97 -21.27 36.02
N GLN A 2 -3.07 -21.85 35.22
CA GLN A 2 -2.96 -21.90 33.76
C GLN A 2 -3.72 -20.83 32.95
N ARG A 3 -3.01 -19.85 32.38
CA ARG A 3 -3.52 -19.05 31.26
C ARG A 3 -3.68 -19.98 30.06
N LYS A 4 -4.92 -20.15 29.59
CA LYS A 4 -5.24 -20.93 28.40
C LYS A 4 -4.63 -20.22 27.17
N PRO A 5 -3.92 -20.91 26.27
CA PRO A 5 -3.44 -20.28 25.03
C PRO A 5 -4.65 -19.87 24.17
N LEU A 6 -4.59 -18.68 23.58
CA LEU A 6 -5.53 -18.28 22.52
C LEU A 6 -5.26 -19.19 21.31
N PRO A 7 -6.29 -19.84 20.73
CA PRO A 7 -6.12 -20.68 19.57
C PRO A 7 -5.62 -19.84 18.39
N GLY A 8 -4.67 -20.40 17.65
CA GLY A 8 -4.08 -19.80 16.46
C GLY A 8 -5.16 -19.35 15.49
N ALA A 9 -4.92 -18.19 14.88
CA ALA A 9 -5.72 -17.69 13.78
C ALA A 9 -5.80 -18.78 12.71
N SER A 10 -6.96 -19.41 12.60
CA SER A 10 -7.30 -20.29 11.50
C SER A 10 -7.17 -19.44 10.24
N GLN A 11 -6.19 -19.76 9.40
CA GLN A 11 -6.05 -19.18 8.07
C GLN A 11 -7.19 -19.74 7.21
N GLU A 12 -8.33 -19.07 7.24
CA GLU A 12 -9.35 -19.19 6.20
C GLU A 12 -8.71 -18.67 4.89
N PRO A 13 -8.97 -19.30 3.73
CA PRO A 13 -8.48 -18.78 2.46
C PRO A 13 -9.13 -17.42 2.25
N ALA A 14 -8.33 -16.38 2.06
CA ALA A 14 -8.92 -15.08 1.81
C ALA A 14 -9.71 -15.10 0.51
N ASP A 15 -10.90 -14.54 0.61
CA ASP A 15 -11.67 -14.11 -0.55
C ASP A 15 -10.85 -13.03 -1.28
N ASP A 16 -10.67 -13.18 -2.59
CA ASP A 16 -9.97 -12.19 -3.44
C ASP A 16 -10.67 -10.81 -3.38
N SER A 17 -11.90 -10.74 -2.85
CA SER A 17 -12.61 -9.51 -2.53
C SER A 17 -12.01 -8.72 -1.36
N GLU A 18 -11.24 -9.37 -0.48
CA GLU A 18 -10.64 -8.78 0.73
C GLU A 18 -9.14 -8.55 0.63
N ARG A 19 -8.41 -9.41 -0.10
CA ARG A 19 -6.98 -9.20 -0.37
C ARG A 19 -6.58 -9.81 -1.70
N ILE A 20 -5.49 -9.32 -2.28
CA ILE A 20 -4.89 -9.90 -3.47
C ILE A 20 -3.46 -10.37 -3.20
N ALA A 21 -2.95 -11.27 -4.03
CA ALA A 21 -1.55 -11.69 -4.00
C ALA A 21 -0.81 -11.23 -5.27
N LEU A 22 0.35 -10.63 -5.08
CA LEU A 22 1.28 -10.24 -6.14
C LEU A 22 2.49 -11.18 -6.15
N THR A 23 2.92 -11.55 -7.35
CA THR A 23 4.15 -12.28 -7.62
C THR A 23 5.26 -11.32 -8.07
N GLU A 24 6.49 -11.82 -8.19
CA GLU A 24 7.60 -11.04 -8.76
C GLU A 24 7.33 -10.59 -10.21
N ALA A 25 6.52 -11.35 -10.95
CA ALA A 25 6.06 -10.93 -12.28
C ALA A 25 5.06 -9.77 -12.23
N ASP A 26 4.35 -9.61 -11.11
CA ASP A 26 3.41 -8.51 -10.91
C ASP A 26 4.11 -7.25 -10.43
N LEU A 27 5.13 -7.39 -9.57
CA LEU A 27 5.88 -6.29 -9.00
C LEU A 27 7.35 -6.68 -8.85
N ALA A 28 8.19 -6.17 -9.76
CA ALA A 28 9.63 -6.39 -9.70
C ALA A 28 10.27 -5.68 -8.49
N PRO A 29 11.43 -6.15 -8.01
CA PRO A 29 12.17 -5.46 -6.95
C PRO A 29 12.48 -3.99 -7.31
N GLY A 30 12.22 -3.09 -6.36
CA GLY A 30 12.40 -1.64 -6.53
C GLY A 30 11.36 -0.94 -7.40
N ALA A 31 10.34 -1.67 -7.89
CA ALA A 31 9.24 -1.09 -8.66
C ALA A 31 8.07 -0.70 -7.77
N HIS A 32 7.13 0.03 -8.37
CA HIS A 32 5.81 0.33 -7.83
C HIS A 32 4.72 0.01 -8.85
N ARG A 33 3.51 -0.31 -8.37
CA ARG A 33 2.37 -0.67 -9.21
C ARG A 33 1.03 -0.36 -8.55
N GLY A 34 0.10 0.18 -9.34
CA GLY A 34 -1.30 0.30 -8.96
C GLY A 34 -2.02 -1.04 -9.12
N VAL A 35 -2.76 -1.44 -8.10
CA VAL A 35 -3.53 -2.69 -8.06
C VAL A 35 -4.94 -2.43 -7.55
N LYS A 36 -5.86 -3.30 -7.93
CA LYS A 36 -7.25 -3.24 -7.48
C LYS A 36 -7.51 -4.36 -6.48
N VAL A 37 -8.02 -4.02 -5.29
CA VAL A 37 -8.39 -4.99 -4.25
C VAL A 37 -9.92 -4.95 -4.11
N GLY A 38 -10.60 -6.04 -4.48
CA GLY A 38 -12.05 -6.03 -4.65
C GLY A 38 -12.52 -5.10 -5.78
N ASP A 39 -13.70 -4.47 -5.61
CA ASP A 39 -14.39 -3.76 -6.69
C ASP A 39 -14.11 -2.25 -6.76
N ASP A 40 -13.60 -1.64 -5.71
CA ASP A 40 -13.57 -0.18 -5.55
C ASP A 40 -12.32 0.37 -4.86
N VAL A 41 -11.41 -0.49 -4.37
CA VAL A 41 -10.19 -0.06 -3.69
C VAL A 41 -9.00 -0.14 -4.63
N TYR A 42 -8.34 0.99 -4.85
CA TYR A 42 -7.15 1.13 -5.67
C TYR A 42 -5.95 1.44 -4.79
N VAL A 43 -4.94 0.57 -4.84
CA VAL A 43 -3.79 0.60 -3.94
C VAL A 43 -2.52 0.71 -4.75
N LEU A 44 -1.64 1.64 -4.39
CA LEU A 44 -0.28 1.71 -4.86
C LEU A 44 0.57 0.79 -3.99
N VAL A 45 1.16 -0.24 -4.58
CA VAL A 45 2.13 -1.11 -3.92
C VAL A 45 3.53 -0.72 -4.38
N THR A 46 4.41 -0.46 -3.42
CA THR A 46 5.79 -0.01 -3.68
C THR A 46 6.77 -0.92 -2.95
N GLN A 47 7.76 -1.44 -3.67
CA GLN A 47 8.94 -2.03 -3.03
C GLN A 47 9.95 -0.90 -2.75
N TRP A 48 10.26 -0.69 -1.47
CA TRP A 48 11.25 0.28 -1.03
C TRP A 48 12.13 -0.33 0.05
N GLU A 49 13.45 -0.22 -0.12
CA GLU A 49 14.48 -0.75 0.80
C GLU A 49 14.26 -2.22 1.18
N GLY A 50 13.85 -3.04 0.21
CA GLY A 50 13.64 -4.48 0.41
C GLY A 50 12.38 -4.84 1.20
N ARG A 51 11.49 -3.87 1.43
CA ARG A 51 10.16 -4.07 2.04
C ARG A 51 9.07 -3.60 1.08
N TYR A 52 7.87 -4.14 1.26
CA TYR A 52 6.70 -3.73 0.50
C TYR A 52 5.80 -2.85 1.34
N TRP A 53 5.27 -1.80 0.72
CA TRP A 53 4.38 -0.82 1.32
C TRP A 53 3.20 -0.59 0.41
N ALA A 54 2.08 -0.20 1.00
CA ALA A 54 0.84 0.01 0.26
C ALA A 54 0.10 1.25 0.77
N ILE A 55 -0.24 2.15 -0.15
CA ILE A 55 -1.05 3.35 0.12
C ILE A 55 -2.15 3.51 -0.93
N ASP A 56 -3.11 4.42 -0.73
CA ASP A 56 -4.11 4.75 -1.74
C ASP A 56 -3.43 5.13 -3.08
N ASP A 57 -3.86 4.52 -4.19
CA ASP A 57 -3.32 4.86 -5.52
C ASP A 57 -3.91 6.17 -6.04
N SER A 58 -5.16 6.49 -5.68
CA SER A 58 -5.78 7.74 -6.10
C SER A 58 -5.25 8.90 -5.26
N CYS A 59 -4.57 9.84 -5.89
CA CYS A 59 -4.07 11.07 -5.26
C CYS A 59 -5.23 11.86 -4.63
N ASN A 60 -5.25 12.00 -3.30
CA ASN A 60 -6.35 12.68 -2.60
C ASN A 60 -6.43 14.20 -2.87
N HIS A 61 -5.47 14.78 -3.60
CA HIS A 61 -5.51 16.16 -4.07
C HIS A 61 -6.48 16.34 -5.24
N ALA A 62 -6.34 15.53 -6.31
CA ALA A 62 -7.08 15.73 -7.57
C ALA A 62 -7.43 14.43 -8.32
N GLY A 63 -7.23 13.26 -7.70
CA GLY A 63 -7.69 11.96 -8.19
C GLY A 63 -6.74 11.20 -9.13
N CYS A 64 -5.60 11.79 -9.51
CA CYS A 64 -4.63 11.13 -10.40
C CYS A 64 -4.04 9.86 -9.78
N LEU A 65 -3.74 8.87 -10.61
CA LEU A 65 -3.11 7.63 -10.13
C LEU A 65 -1.64 7.91 -9.79
N LEU A 66 -1.27 7.63 -8.54
CA LEU A 66 0.09 7.78 -8.06
C LEU A 66 1.02 6.75 -8.69
N SER A 67 0.48 5.58 -9.07
CA SER A 67 1.19 4.53 -9.79
C SER A 67 1.73 4.95 -11.15
N GLU A 68 1.17 5.99 -11.77
CA GLU A 68 1.69 6.61 -12.99
C GLU A 68 2.82 7.62 -12.74
N GLY A 69 3.14 7.89 -11.47
CA GLY A 69 4.23 8.74 -11.03
C GLY A 69 5.57 8.00 -10.90
N CYS A 70 6.48 8.58 -10.11
CA CYS A 70 7.78 8.00 -9.81
C CYS A 70 8.10 8.09 -8.31
N VAL A 71 8.81 7.09 -7.79
CA VAL A 71 9.34 7.12 -6.42
C VAL A 71 10.72 7.79 -6.45
N ASN A 72 10.92 8.81 -5.63
CA ASN A 72 12.20 9.51 -5.52
C ASN A 72 13.16 8.83 -4.51
N ASP A 73 14.42 9.29 -4.47
CA ASP A 73 15.47 8.72 -3.62
C ASP A 73 15.17 8.81 -2.09
N GLY A 74 14.18 9.60 -1.69
CA GLY A 74 13.72 9.73 -0.31
C GLY A 74 12.64 8.71 0.09
N GLY A 75 12.15 7.92 -0.86
CA GLY A 75 11.01 7.01 -0.65
C GLY A 75 9.67 7.73 -0.69
N HIS A 76 9.54 8.81 -1.47
CA HIS A 76 8.26 9.47 -1.71
C HIS A 76 7.77 9.18 -3.13
N ILE A 77 6.50 8.81 -3.27
CA ILE A 77 5.85 8.78 -4.58
C ILE A 77 5.46 10.21 -4.99
N VAL A 78 5.90 10.62 -6.18
CA VAL A 78 5.62 11.93 -6.76
C VAL A 78 4.41 11.80 -7.69
N CYS A 79 3.31 12.45 -7.34
CA CYS A 79 2.11 12.48 -8.17
C CYS A 79 2.41 13.11 -9.55
N PRO A 80 2.05 12.45 -10.66
CA PRO A 80 2.41 12.92 -11.99
C PRO A 80 1.69 14.20 -12.42
N CYS A 81 0.56 14.53 -11.79
CA CYS A 81 -0.26 15.67 -12.19
C CYS A 81 0.25 17.02 -11.65
N HIS A 82 0.55 17.08 -10.36
CA HIS A 82 0.88 18.33 -9.66
C HIS A 82 2.04 18.19 -8.68
N PHE A 83 2.78 17.07 -8.76
CA PHE A 83 4.00 16.82 -7.99
C PHE A 83 3.83 16.81 -6.47
N ALA A 84 2.61 16.54 -6.00
CA ALA A 84 2.39 16.21 -4.59
C ALA A 84 3.19 14.95 -4.25
N GLU A 85 3.90 14.98 -3.13
CA GLU A 85 4.77 13.91 -2.66
C GLU A 85 4.15 13.26 -1.43
N PHE A 86 4.13 11.93 -1.42
CA PHE A 86 3.65 11.15 -0.29
C PHE A 86 4.70 10.10 0.10
N ASP A 87 4.97 9.96 1.39
CA ASP A 87 5.84 8.89 1.89
C ASP A 87 5.21 7.53 1.62
N VAL A 88 5.88 6.65 0.86
CA VAL A 88 5.30 5.37 0.47
C VAL A 88 5.10 4.41 1.65
N ARG A 89 5.79 4.65 2.77
CA ARG A 89 5.78 3.78 3.96
C ARG A 89 4.60 4.10 4.87
N THR A 90 4.18 5.36 4.91
CA THR A 90 3.19 5.88 5.86
C THR A 90 1.97 6.51 5.21
N GLY A 91 2.07 6.92 3.94
CA GLY A 91 1.08 7.72 3.24
C GLY A 91 1.13 9.22 3.58
N ALA A 92 2.00 9.64 4.50
CA ALA A 92 2.06 11.03 4.94
C ALA A 92 2.39 11.98 3.78
N LEU A 93 1.68 13.11 3.69
CA LEU A 93 2.00 14.14 2.72
C LEU A 93 3.34 14.80 3.07
N ALA A 94 4.29 14.76 2.14
CA ALA A 94 5.60 15.37 2.27
C ALA A 94 5.67 16.78 1.62
N THR A 95 4.69 17.16 0.80
CA THR A 95 4.62 18.48 0.16
C THR A 95 4.32 19.61 1.15
N SER A 96 5.05 20.72 1.00
CA SER A 96 4.87 21.96 1.77
C SER A 96 4.68 23.18 0.83
N PRO A 97 3.71 24.08 1.10
CA PRO A 97 2.72 24.01 2.18
C PRO A 97 1.75 22.83 1.99
N ARG A 98 1.09 22.41 3.07
CA ARG A 98 0.12 21.31 3.03
C ARG A 98 -1.05 21.69 2.12
N ILE A 99 -1.30 20.86 1.09
CA ILE A 99 -2.34 21.10 0.07
C ILE A 99 -3.51 20.11 0.13
N CYS A 100 -3.34 18.97 0.81
CA CYS A 100 -4.32 17.91 0.96
C CYS A 100 -4.04 17.08 2.22
N GLU A 101 -4.80 16.01 2.44
CA GLU A 101 -4.61 15.08 3.56
C GLU A 101 -3.51 14.05 3.28
N ASP A 102 -3.25 13.17 4.24
CA ASP A 102 -2.39 12.00 4.03
C ASP A 102 -3.13 10.91 3.25
N GLN A 103 -2.39 10.04 2.57
CA GLN A 103 -2.94 8.84 1.94
C GLN A 103 -3.18 7.74 2.96
N ALA A 104 -4.26 6.97 2.81
CA ALA A 104 -4.47 5.81 3.66
C ALA A 104 -3.43 4.73 3.33
N ALA A 105 -2.84 4.13 4.37
CA ALA A 105 -1.97 2.97 4.23
C ALA A 105 -2.77 1.66 4.34
N TYR A 106 -2.22 0.57 3.79
CA TYR A 106 -2.83 -0.76 3.77
C TYR A 106 -1.89 -1.81 4.35
N GLU A 107 -2.47 -2.90 4.85
CA GLU A 107 -1.71 -4.03 5.37
C GLU A 107 -1.04 -4.82 4.23
N VAL A 108 0.25 -5.11 4.40
CA VAL A 108 1.05 -5.89 3.46
C VAL A 108 1.71 -7.04 4.19
N GLU A 109 1.50 -8.27 3.72
CA GLU A 109 2.12 -9.48 4.23
C GLU A 109 2.94 -10.16 3.13
N VAL A 110 4.18 -10.55 3.44
CA VAL A 110 5.00 -11.37 2.55
C VAL A 110 4.97 -12.81 3.04
N SER A 111 4.35 -13.71 2.27
CA SER A 111 4.18 -15.11 2.66
C SER A 111 4.20 -16.01 1.43
N GLU A 112 4.88 -17.15 1.53
CA GLU A 112 5.02 -18.14 0.45
C GLU A 112 5.54 -17.54 -0.88
N GLY A 113 6.44 -16.54 -0.79
CA GLY A 113 7.02 -15.88 -1.96
C GLY A 113 6.07 -14.93 -2.70
N LYS A 114 4.93 -14.58 -2.09
CA LYS A 114 3.94 -13.63 -2.62
C LYS A 114 3.82 -12.43 -1.69
N VAL A 115 3.42 -11.30 -2.26
CA VAL A 115 3.05 -10.08 -1.52
C VAL A 115 1.53 -10.00 -1.46
N TRP A 116 0.97 -10.16 -0.27
CA TRP A 116 -0.45 -10.05 -0.01
C TRP A 116 -0.79 -8.62 0.41
N VAL A 117 -1.83 -8.05 -0.19
CA VAL A 117 -2.31 -6.69 0.09
C VAL A 117 -3.77 -6.74 0.47
N ASP A 118 -4.08 -6.33 1.69
CA ASP A 118 -5.44 -6.31 2.23
C ASP A 118 -6.17 -5.01 1.87
N ARG A 119 -7.49 -5.06 1.67
CA ARG A 119 -8.31 -3.88 1.41
C ARG A 119 -8.52 -3.01 2.66
N ARG A 120 -8.25 -3.54 3.86
CA ARG A 120 -8.46 -2.82 5.11
C ARG A 120 -7.40 -1.74 5.27
N ARG A 121 -7.88 -0.49 5.33
CA ARG A 121 -7.04 0.67 5.66
C ARG A 121 -6.50 0.55 7.07
N LEU A 122 -5.21 0.80 7.22
CA LEU A 122 -4.57 1.02 8.51
C LEU A 122 -4.97 2.41 9.00
N VAL A 123 -5.60 2.47 10.16
CA VAL A 123 -5.86 3.75 10.83
C VAL A 123 -4.58 4.12 11.59
N PRO A 124 -3.98 5.30 11.35
CA PRO A 124 -2.88 5.76 12.17
C PRO A 124 -3.35 5.82 13.64
N VAL A 125 -2.62 5.14 14.53
CA VAL A 125 -2.83 5.19 15.99
C VAL A 125 -2.33 6.50 16.57
#